data_AF-B4JUT3-F1
#
_entry.id   AF-B4JUT3-F1
#
_cell.length_a   1.000
_cell.length_b   1.000
_cell.length_c   1.000
_cell.angle_alpha   90.00
_cell.angle_beta   90.00
_cell.angle_gamma   90.00
#
_symmetry.space_group_name_H-M   'P 1'
#
loop_
_entity.id
_entity.type
_entity.pdbx_description
1 polymer ?
#
loop_
_entity_poly.entity_id
_entity_poly.type
_entity_poly.pdbx_seq_one_letter_code
_entity_poly.pdbx_strand_id
1 'polypeptide(L)'
;MRPVLFQFYIMETILNIVVMYTHVKGFLVKPLDFLPVLTQVNHYFYFVSYYTFTVLTIFASINICTGNTFSKYEEIGRSISGFLVYIIASLLTLQNAENDFHLMYIMGAGNLGVEKAVHPFFRYMRYQALGSLTCGVVYLMHGIMVIDVTLSQDEEPNADDNDEASDNRDDYDFVPVRLYVLGGLVQSKLEQHDWFNEFSKGKLLTI
;
A
#
# COMPACT_ATOMS: atom_id res chain seq x y z
N MET A 1 -13.55 -7.68 9.87
CA MET A 1 -12.38 -7.42 8.99
C MET A 1 -12.66 -6.36 7.91
N ARG A 2 -13.84 -6.38 7.25
CA ARG A 2 -14.16 -5.47 6.12
C ARG A 2 -13.87 -3.98 6.36
N PRO A 3 -14.21 -3.39 7.52
CA PRO A 3 -13.93 -1.97 7.75
C PRO A 3 -12.45 -1.61 7.81
N VAL A 4 -11.62 -2.51 8.32
CA VAL A 4 -10.18 -2.29 8.46
C VAL A 4 -9.49 -2.45 7.10
N LEU A 5 -9.87 -3.47 6.33
CA LEU A 5 -9.43 -3.63 4.94
C LEU A 5 -9.81 -2.41 4.08
N PHE A 6 -11.04 -1.93 4.23
CA PHE A 6 -11.49 -0.72 3.54
C PHE A 6 -10.62 0.50 3.90
N GLN A 7 -10.25 0.65 5.18
CA GLN A 7 -9.34 1.72 5.60
C GLN A 7 -7.98 1.62 4.90
N PHE A 8 -7.39 0.42 4.81
CA PHE A 8 -6.14 0.21 4.07
C PHE A 8 -6.30 0.55 2.58
N TYR A 9 -7.37 0.10 1.93
CA TYR A 9 -7.61 0.43 0.52
C TYR A 9 -7.75 1.93 0.26
N ILE A 10 -8.42 2.67 1.15
CA ILE A 10 -8.51 4.13 1.02
C ILE A 10 -7.14 4.80 1.21
N MET A 11 -6.37 4.39 2.22
CA MET A 11 -5.03 4.92 2.46
C MET A 11 -4.10 4.65 1.26
N GLU A 12 -4.07 3.41 0.76
CA GLU A 12 -3.32 3.04 -0.43
C GLU A 12 -3.73 3.86 -1.65
N THR A 13 -5.04 4.03 -1.87
CA THR A 13 -5.56 4.81 -3.01
C THR A 13 -5.07 6.26 -2.96
N ILE A 14 -5.21 6.91 -1.79
CA ILE A 14 -4.79 8.30 -1.61
C ILE A 14 -3.28 8.44 -1.84
N LEU A 15 -2.49 7.56 -1.25
CA LEU A 15 -1.03 7.60 -1.39
C LEU A 15 -0.59 7.33 -2.83
N ASN A 16 -1.19 6.35 -3.51
CA ASN A 16 -0.90 6.05 -4.91
C ASN A 16 -1.22 7.23 -5.83
N ILE A 17 -2.34 7.92 -5.60
CA ILE A 17 -2.71 9.14 -6.35
C ILE A 17 -1.68 10.25 -6.11
N VAL A 18 -1.25 10.46 -4.86
CA VAL A 18 -0.23 11.47 -4.53
C VAL A 18 1.10 11.15 -5.21
N VAL A 19 1.57 9.91 -5.13
CA VAL A 19 2.81 9.46 -5.78
C VAL A 19 2.72 9.63 -7.30
N MET A 20 1.62 9.18 -7.91
CA MET A 20 1.38 9.33 -9.34
C MET A 20 1.36 10.80 -9.75
N TYR A 21 0.71 11.69 -8.99
CA TYR A 21 0.72 13.13 -9.24
C TYR A 21 2.12 13.71 -9.20
N THR A 22 2.93 13.35 -8.19
CA THR A 22 4.32 13.82 -8.09
C THR A 22 5.17 13.34 -9.26
N HIS A 23 4.96 12.09 -9.71
CA HIS A 23 5.67 11.51 -10.85
C HIS A 23 5.29 12.18 -12.18
N VAL A 24 3.99 12.34 -12.46
CA VAL A 24 3.51 12.98 -13.69
C VAL A 24 4.02 14.42 -13.79
N LYS A 25 3.86 15.20 -12.71
CA LYS A 25 4.27 16.61 -12.67
C LYS A 25 5.79 16.79 -12.72
N GLY A 26 6.53 15.87 -12.10
CA GLY A 26 7.99 15.93 -12.02
C GLY A 26 8.68 15.54 -13.33
N PHE A 27 8.16 14.52 -14.00
CA PHE A 27 8.85 13.82 -15.09
C PHE A 27 8.06 13.86 -16.40
N LEU A 28 6.82 13.37 -16.44
CA LEU A 28 6.07 13.18 -17.70
C LEU A 28 5.63 14.48 -18.41
N VAL A 29 5.53 15.59 -17.68
CA VAL A 29 5.26 16.91 -18.30
C VAL A 29 6.48 17.46 -19.04
N LYS A 30 7.68 16.92 -18.79
CA LYS A 30 8.92 17.37 -19.42
C LYS A 30 9.34 16.35 -20.50
N PRO A 31 9.98 16.77 -21.60
CA PRO A 31 10.52 15.81 -22.56
C PRO A 31 11.63 15.00 -21.89
N LEU A 32 11.50 13.67 -21.83
CA LEU A 32 12.49 12.78 -21.21
C LEU A 32 13.69 12.46 -22.12
N ASP A 33 13.69 12.96 -23.35
CA ASP A 33 14.64 12.60 -24.41
C ASP A 33 16.11 12.93 -24.09
N PHE A 34 16.34 13.81 -23.09
CA PHE A 34 17.68 14.14 -22.60
C PHE A 34 18.27 13.09 -21.65
N LEU A 35 17.47 12.16 -21.13
CA LEU A 35 17.90 11.12 -20.20
C LEU A 35 18.42 9.87 -20.92
N PRO A 36 19.32 9.10 -20.31
CA PRO A 36 19.70 7.78 -20.81
C PRO A 36 18.48 6.85 -20.97
N VAL A 37 18.50 5.99 -21.98
CA VAL A 37 17.40 5.07 -22.32
C VAL A 37 16.97 4.23 -21.11
N LEU A 38 17.92 3.72 -20.32
CA LEU A 38 17.62 2.95 -19.11
C LEU A 38 16.82 3.77 -18.08
N THR A 39 17.18 5.04 -17.90
CA THR A 39 16.47 5.95 -17.00
C THR A 39 15.06 6.25 -17.50
N GLN A 40 14.88 6.41 -18.82
CA GLN A 40 13.55 6.57 -19.42
C GLN A 40 12.67 5.34 -19.17
N VAL A 41 13.20 4.13 -19.40
CA VAL A 41 12.51 2.86 -19.12
C VAL A 41 12.09 2.77 -17.66
N ASN A 42 12.95 3.17 -16.72
CA ASN A 42 12.61 3.20 -15.29
C ASN A 42 11.44 4.14 -14.99
N HIS A 43 11.41 5.34 -15.59
CA HIS A 43 10.28 6.26 -15.40
C HIS A 43 8.96 5.71 -15.96
N TYR A 44 8.99 5.08 -17.15
CA TYR A 44 7.79 4.41 -17.68
C TYR A 44 7.35 3.23 -16.83
N PHE A 45 8.29 2.43 -16.31
CA PHE A 45 8.00 1.36 -15.38
C PHE A 45 7.28 1.88 -14.14
N TYR A 46 7.77 2.95 -13.51
CA TYR A 46 7.11 3.57 -12.35
C TYR A 46 5.69 4.04 -12.68
N PHE A 47 5.51 4.73 -13.80
CA PHE A 47 4.18 5.21 -14.21
C PHE A 47 3.18 4.07 -14.38
N VAL A 48 3.56 3.01 -15.10
CA VAL A 48 2.71 1.83 -15.31
C VAL A 48 2.40 1.14 -13.98
N SER A 49 3.39 0.98 -13.11
CA SER A 49 3.20 0.37 -11.78
C SER A 49 2.24 1.20 -10.92
N TYR A 50 2.49 2.50 -10.76
CA TYR A 50 1.63 3.37 -9.93
C TYR A 50 0.20 3.39 -10.44
N TYR A 51 0.01 3.49 -11.76
CA TYR A 51 -1.31 3.45 -12.37
C TYR A 51 -2.01 2.11 -12.12
N THR A 52 -1.33 1.00 -12.37
CA THR A 52 -1.89 -0.36 -12.19
C THR A 52 -2.33 -0.58 -10.75
N PHE A 53 -1.47 -0.27 -9.78
CA PHE A 53 -1.82 -0.44 -8.36
C PHE A 53 -2.91 0.53 -7.91
N THR A 54 -2.98 1.76 -8.44
CA THR A 54 -4.11 2.67 -8.19
C THR A 54 -5.43 2.05 -8.64
N VAL A 55 -5.49 1.55 -9.88
CA VAL A 55 -6.71 0.94 -10.43
C VAL A 55 -7.10 -0.33 -9.67
N LEU A 56 -6.13 -1.21 -9.37
CA LEU A 56 -6.38 -2.44 -8.62
C LEU A 56 -6.92 -2.15 -7.21
N THR A 57 -6.36 -1.17 -6.49
CA THR A 57 -6.82 -0.81 -5.14
C THR A 57 -8.21 -0.14 -5.19
N ILE A 58 -8.52 0.66 -6.22
CA ILE A 58 -9.88 1.21 -6.39
C ILE A 58 -10.90 0.10 -6.61
N PHE A 59 -10.61 -0.88 -7.48
CA PHE A 59 -11.50 -2.02 -7.68
C PHE A 59 -11.65 -2.86 -6.41
N ALA A 60 -10.58 -3.03 -5.63
CA ALA A 60 -10.65 -3.66 -4.31
C ALA A 60 -11.62 -2.93 -3.37
N SER A 61 -11.53 -1.60 -3.35
CA SER A 61 -12.37 -0.72 -2.54
C SER A 61 -13.85 -0.85 -2.93
N ILE A 62 -14.13 -0.94 -4.23
CA ILE A 62 -15.50 -1.11 -4.72
C ILE A 62 -16.02 -2.49 -4.34
N ASN A 63 -15.22 -3.54 -4.56
CA ASN A 63 -15.59 -4.92 -4.24
C ASN A 63 -15.95 -5.09 -2.75
N ILE A 64 -15.32 -4.31 -1.86
CA ILE A 64 -15.52 -4.50 -0.41
C ILE A 64 -16.80 -3.80 0.04
N CYS A 65 -17.12 -2.69 -0.61
CA CYS A 65 -18.38 -1.98 -0.45
C CYS A 65 -19.57 -2.75 -1.03
N THR A 66 -19.39 -3.48 -2.14
CA THR A 66 -20.47 -4.29 -2.74
C THR A 66 -20.66 -5.66 -2.09
N GLY A 67 -19.80 -6.00 -1.11
CA GLY A 67 -19.92 -7.22 -0.33
C GLY A 67 -19.52 -8.50 -1.05
N ASN A 68 -18.82 -8.39 -2.19
CA ASN A 68 -18.26 -9.54 -2.89
C ASN A 68 -17.25 -10.27 -2.00
N THR A 69 -17.19 -11.60 -2.09
CA THR A 69 -16.25 -12.41 -1.30
C THR A 69 -14.86 -12.32 -1.91
N PHE A 70 -13.88 -11.92 -1.10
CA PHE A 70 -12.49 -11.82 -1.52
C PHE A 70 -11.76 -13.14 -1.40
N SER A 71 -10.91 -13.44 -2.37
CA SER A 71 -9.90 -14.49 -2.20
C SER A 71 -8.78 -13.95 -1.31
N LYS A 72 -8.58 -14.57 -0.13
CA LYS A 72 -7.50 -14.22 0.81
C LYS A 72 -6.12 -14.18 0.11
N TYR A 73 -5.88 -15.14 -0.79
CA TYR A 73 -4.64 -15.24 -1.56
C TYR A 73 -4.44 -14.09 -2.55
N GLU A 74 -5.51 -13.54 -3.12
CA GLU A 74 -5.43 -12.39 -4.01
C GLU A 74 -5.05 -11.12 -3.23
N GLU A 75 -5.58 -10.95 -2.03
CA GLU A 75 -5.23 -9.82 -1.14
C GLU A 75 -3.76 -9.89 -0.71
N ILE A 76 -3.27 -11.07 -0.32
CA ILE A 76 -1.86 -11.29 0.02
C ILE A 76 -0.98 -11.05 -1.21
N GLY A 77 -1.33 -11.64 -2.36
CA GLY A 77 -0.55 -11.50 -3.59
C GLY A 77 -0.44 -10.04 -4.04
N ARG A 78 -1.53 -9.28 -4.02
CA ARG A 78 -1.55 -7.86 -4.37
C ARG A 78 -0.76 -7.00 -3.37
N SER A 79 -0.94 -7.21 -2.07
CA SER A 79 -0.26 -6.40 -1.06
C SER A 79 1.26 -6.64 -1.06
N ILE A 80 1.71 -7.89 -1.16
CA ILE A 80 3.14 -8.22 -1.23
C ILE A 80 3.76 -7.73 -2.54
N SER A 81 3.10 -7.92 -3.69
CA SER A 81 3.59 -7.39 -4.95
C SER A 81 3.65 -5.86 -4.96
N GLY A 82 2.64 -5.19 -4.38
CA GLY A 82 2.64 -3.75 -4.17
C GLY A 82 3.84 -3.30 -3.34
N PHE A 83 4.05 -3.92 -2.18
CA PHE A 83 5.22 -3.64 -1.33
C PHE A 83 6.54 -3.73 -2.12
N LEU A 84 6.79 -4.86 -2.81
CA LEU A 84 8.05 -5.07 -3.53
C LEU A 84 8.25 -4.03 -4.63
N VAL A 85 7.23 -3.78 -5.45
CA VAL A 85 7.30 -2.83 -6.57
C VAL A 85 7.56 -1.42 -6.06
N TYR A 86 6.87 -0.98 -5.01
CA TYR A 86 7.02 0.37 -4.47
C TYR A 86 8.37 0.57 -3.74
N ILE A 87 8.90 -0.46 -3.07
CA ILE A 87 10.27 -0.41 -2.51
C ILE A 87 11.31 -0.34 -3.61
N ILE A 88 11.21 -1.20 -4.64
CA ILE A 88 12.14 -1.18 -5.79
C ILE A 88 12.10 0.19 -6.47
N ALA A 89 10.90 0.74 -6.70
CA ALA A 89 10.74 2.07 -7.28
C ALA A 89 11.39 3.17 -6.43
N SER A 90 11.25 3.09 -5.10
CA SER A 90 11.91 4.02 -4.17
C SER A 90 13.44 3.92 -4.26
N LEU A 91 13.99 2.71 -4.22
CA LEU A 91 15.43 2.46 -4.25
C LEU A 91 16.05 2.91 -5.59
N LEU A 92 15.42 2.54 -6.71
CA LEU A 92 15.89 2.96 -8.04
C LEU A 92 15.78 4.47 -8.24
N THR A 93 14.74 5.12 -7.69
CA THR A 93 14.63 6.60 -7.71
C THR A 93 15.75 7.25 -6.91
N LEU A 94 16.11 6.69 -5.76
CA LEU A 94 17.20 7.20 -4.93
C LEU A 94 18.57 6.98 -5.60
N GLN A 95 18.78 5.80 -6.20
CA GLN A 95 19.99 5.49 -6.96
C GLN A 95 20.17 6.44 -8.15
N ASN A 96 19.08 6.73 -8.88
CA ASN A 96 19.12 7.73 -9.96
C ASN A 96 19.47 9.12 -9.43
N ALA A 97 18.91 9.51 -8.27
CA ALA A 97 19.22 10.78 -7.64
C ALA A 97 20.69 10.89 -7.20
N GLU A 98 21.28 9.80 -6.70
CA GLU A 98 22.70 9.76 -6.31
C GLU A 98 23.63 9.86 -7.53
N ASN A 99 23.35 9.09 -8.58
CA ASN A 99 24.15 9.12 -9.82
C ASN A 99 24.11 10.49 -10.51
N ASP A 100 22.95 11.16 -10.56
CA ASP A 100 22.82 12.51 -11.11
C ASP A 100 23.49 13.57 -10.22
N PHE A 101 23.52 13.36 -8.90
CA PHE A 101 24.20 14.25 -7.95
C PHE A 101 25.70 14.29 -8.21
N HIS A 102 26.32 13.14 -8.47
CA HIS A 102 27.74 13.06 -8.83
C HIS A 102 28.07 13.80 -10.13
N LEU A 103 27.18 13.73 -11.13
CA LEU A 103 27.35 14.45 -12.39
C LEU A 103 27.29 15.97 -12.21
N MET A 104 26.40 16.45 -11.33
CA MET A 104 26.30 17.87 -10.98
C MET A 104 27.57 18.39 -10.27
N TYR A 105 28.17 17.57 -9.41
CA TYR A 105 29.43 17.90 -8.73
C TYR A 105 30.62 17.97 -9.69
N ILE A 106 30.72 17.02 -10.64
CA ILE A 106 31.79 16.99 -11.64
C ILE A 106 31.68 18.16 -12.63
N MET A 107 30.46 18.51 -13.08
CA MET A 107 30.23 19.69 -13.93
C MET A 107 30.41 21.02 -13.17
N GLY A 108 30.27 21.02 -11.84
CA GLY A 108 30.43 22.18 -10.96
C GLY A 108 31.87 22.53 -10.58
N ALA A 109 32.84 21.63 -10.81
CA ALA A 109 34.25 21.84 -10.45
C ALA A 109 34.94 23.00 -11.20
N GLY A 110 34.29 23.59 -12.22
CA GLY A 110 34.79 24.76 -12.95
C GLY A 110 34.29 26.12 -12.45
N ASN A 111 33.32 26.19 -11.53
CA ASN A 111 32.80 27.46 -11.00
C ASN A 111 32.22 27.25 -9.60
N LEU A 112 33.10 27.27 -8.58
CA LEU A 112 32.71 27.45 -7.18
C LEU A 112 32.16 28.87 -6.97
N GLY A 113 30.90 29.07 -7.30
CA GLY A 113 30.18 30.30 -7.07
C GLY A 113 28.75 29.98 -6.66
N VAL A 114 28.53 29.95 -5.35
CA VAL A 114 27.22 29.86 -4.66
C VAL A 114 26.53 28.50 -4.83
N GLU A 115 26.24 27.89 -3.68
CA GLU A 115 25.38 26.73 -3.48
C GLU A 115 24.10 26.85 -4.34
N LYS A 116 24.14 26.29 -5.55
CA LYS A 116 23.13 26.53 -6.58
C LYS A 116 21.85 25.83 -6.13
N ALA A 117 20.73 26.56 -6.17
CA ALA A 117 19.41 26.06 -5.81
C ALA A 117 19.20 24.65 -6.38
N VAL A 118 18.95 23.67 -5.50
CA VAL A 118 18.65 22.28 -5.83
C VAL A 118 17.72 22.27 -7.03
N HIS A 119 18.20 21.79 -8.18
CA HIS A 119 17.42 21.81 -9.42
C HIS A 119 16.05 21.17 -9.12
N PRO A 120 14.91 21.79 -9.47
CA PRO A 120 13.58 21.36 -9.03
C PRO A 120 13.29 19.86 -9.25
N PHE A 121 13.98 19.25 -10.21
CA PHE A 121 14.00 17.82 -10.49
C PHE A 121 14.40 16.95 -9.29
N PHE A 122 15.46 17.30 -8.55
CA PHE A 122 15.88 16.55 -7.35
C PHE A 122 14.82 16.59 -6.25
N ARG A 123 14.11 17.72 -6.14
CA ARG A 123 12.99 17.83 -5.20
C ARG A 123 11.87 16.85 -5.56
N TYR A 124 11.54 16.72 -6.84
CA TYR A 124 10.56 15.73 -7.29
C TYR A 124 11.05 14.29 -7.13
N MET A 125 12.32 13.98 -7.41
CA MET A 125 12.89 12.65 -7.15
C MET A 125 12.80 12.27 -5.67
N ARG A 126 13.15 13.20 -4.77
CA ARG A 126 13.07 12.96 -3.32
C ARG A 126 11.63 12.74 -2.85
N TYR A 127 10.67 13.55 -3.33
CA TYR A 127 9.25 13.35 -2.99
C TYR A 127 8.71 12.05 -3.57
N GLN A 128 9.08 11.68 -4.80
CA GLN A 128 8.68 10.41 -5.40
C GLN A 128 9.25 9.22 -4.63
N ALA A 129 10.53 9.26 -4.25
CA ALA A 129 11.16 8.21 -3.46
C ALA A 129 10.47 8.07 -2.09
N LEU A 130 10.29 9.17 -1.36
CA LEU A 130 9.61 9.16 -0.07
C LEU A 130 8.16 8.66 -0.17
N GLY A 131 7.42 9.15 -1.17
CA GLY A 131 6.05 8.72 -1.41
C GLY A 131 5.98 7.23 -1.76
N SER A 132 6.87 6.76 -2.63
CA SER A 132 6.92 5.34 -3.01
C SER A 132 7.27 4.44 -1.82
N LEU A 133 8.23 4.86 -1.00
CA LEU A 133 8.57 4.16 0.24
C LEU A 133 7.36 4.09 1.19
N THR A 134 6.64 5.20 1.34
CA THR A 134 5.45 5.27 2.19
C THR A 134 4.35 4.32 1.68
N CYS A 135 4.07 4.31 0.38
CA CYS A 135 3.17 3.34 -0.25
C CYS A 135 3.63 1.90 0.04
N GLY A 136 4.92 1.61 -0.14
CA GLY A 136 5.50 0.28 0.11
C GLY A 136 5.26 -0.18 1.56
N VAL A 137 5.51 0.69 2.54
CA VAL A 137 5.25 0.37 3.95
C VAL A 137 3.77 0.11 4.22
N VAL A 138 2.87 0.91 3.65
CA VAL A 138 1.42 0.70 3.82
C VAL A 138 0.97 -0.63 3.21
N TYR A 139 1.45 -0.96 2.00
CA TYR A 139 1.19 -2.26 1.38
C TYR A 139 1.73 -3.43 2.21
N LEU A 140 2.91 -3.27 2.82
CA LEU A 140 3.48 -4.27 3.73
C LEU A 140 2.60 -4.45 4.98
N MET A 141 2.19 -3.35 5.61
CA MET A 141 1.30 -3.42 6.79
C MET A 141 -0.02 -4.09 6.44
N HIS A 142 -0.60 -3.77 5.29
CA HIS A 142 -1.80 -4.43 4.80
C HIS A 142 -1.57 -5.94 4.60
N GLY A 143 -0.48 -6.33 3.92
CA GLY A 143 -0.16 -7.74 3.70
C GLY A 143 0.06 -8.52 5.00
N ILE A 144 0.82 -7.97 5.94
CA ILE A 144 1.04 -8.58 7.25
C ILE A 144 -0.28 -8.74 8.01
N MET A 145 -1.14 -7.73 8.00
CA MET A 145 -2.45 -7.80 8.66
C MET A 145 -3.33 -8.91 8.05
N VAL A 146 -3.37 -9.05 6.73
CA VAL A 146 -4.14 -10.11 6.06
C VAL A 146 -3.58 -11.48 6.39
N ILE A 147 -2.24 -11.63 6.41
CA ILE A 147 -1.57 -12.89 6.79
C ILE A 147 -1.89 -13.25 8.25
N ASP A 148 -1.76 -12.29 9.16
CA ASP A 148 -2.02 -12.47 10.60
C ASP A 148 -3.46 -12.93 10.86
N VAL A 149 -4.44 -12.29 10.20
CA VAL A 149 -5.85 -12.70 10.29
C VAL A 149 -6.09 -14.06 9.64
N THR A 150 -5.42 -14.37 8.53
CA THR A 150 -5.59 -15.66 7.85
C THR A 150 -5.06 -16.80 8.72
N LEU A 151 -3.86 -16.65 9.30
CA LEU A 151 -3.30 -17.63 10.23
C LEU A 151 -4.17 -17.81 11.48
N SER A 152 -4.70 -16.70 12.02
CA SER A 152 -5.59 -16.74 13.19
C SER A 152 -6.94 -17.43 12.91
N GLN A 153 -7.37 -17.52 11.65
CA GLN A 153 -8.62 -18.19 11.25
C GLN A 153 -8.40 -19.66 10.87
N ASP A 154 -7.26 -20.00 10.27
CA ASP A 154 -6.95 -21.37 9.86
C ASP A 154 -6.63 -22.28 11.08
N GLU A 155 -6.40 -21.69 12.26
CA GLU A 155 -6.25 -22.39 13.54
C GLU A 155 -7.58 -22.66 14.27
N GLU A 156 -8.74 -22.23 13.75
CA GLU A 156 -10.04 -22.72 14.25
C GLU A 156 -10.14 -24.21 13.88
N PRO A 157 -10.07 -25.16 14.84
CA PRO A 157 -10.23 -26.56 14.50
C PRO A 157 -11.64 -26.72 13.93
N ASN A 158 -11.73 -27.32 12.74
CA ASN A 158 -12.98 -27.76 12.14
C ASN A 158 -13.80 -28.50 13.19
N ALA A 159 -14.78 -27.81 13.79
CA ALA A 159 -15.71 -28.36 14.76
C ALA A 159 -16.80 -29.15 14.03
N ASP A 160 -16.37 -30.08 13.16
CA ASP A 160 -17.27 -30.97 12.44
C ASP A 160 -16.64 -32.34 12.15
N ASP A 161 -15.80 -32.84 13.06
CA ASP A 161 -15.52 -34.28 13.16
C ASP A 161 -15.76 -34.76 14.59
N ASN A 162 -16.74 -35.65 14.73
CA ASN A 162 -17.26 -36.20 15.98
C ASN A 162 -16.21 -36.99 16.79
N ASP A 163 -16.36 -36.87 18.12
CA ASP A 163 -16.13 -37.85 19.19
C ASP A 163 -14.79 -38.63 19.23
N GLU A 164 -13.94 -38.31 20.21
CA GLU A 164 -13.79 -39.12 21.44
C GLU A 164 -12.58 -38.64 22.28
N ALA A 165 -12.84 -38.42 23.57
CA ALA A 165 -11.91 -38.52 24.70
C ALA A 165 -10.50 -37.91 24.59
N SER A 166 -10.30 -36.73 25.20
CA SER A 166 -9.24 -36.58 26.22
C SER A 166 -9.38 -35.26 26.98
N ASP A 167 -9.67 -35.44 28.25
CA ASP A 167 -9.58 -34.49 29.35
C ASP A 167 -8.16 -33.86 29.43
N ASN A 168 -8.10 -32.57 29.78
CA ASN A 168 -6.92 -31.67 29.84
C ASN A 168 -6.32 -31.21 28.51
N ARG A 169 -6.83 -30.09 27.99
CA ARG A 169 -5.97 -29.05 27.38
C ARG A 169 -6.47 -27.70 27.84
N ASP A 170 -5.54 -26.92 28.38
CA ASP A 170 -5.76 -25.61 28.96
C ASP A 170 -6.67 -24.74 28.10
N ASP A 171 -7.62 -24.10 28.77
CA ASP A 171 -8.50 -23.05 28.29
C ASP A 171 -7.64 -21.87 27.80
N TYR A 172 -7.08 -21.99 26.58
CA TYR A 172 -6.56 -20.85 25.87
C TYR A 172 -7.77 -20.03 25.47
N ASP A 173 -8.12 -19.10 26.35
CA ASP A 173 -9.09 -18.03 26.15
C ASP A 173 -8.67 -17.28 24.87
N PHE A 174 -9.14 -17.77 23.72
CA PHE A 174 -8.82 -17.24 22.41
C PHE A 174 -9.55 -15.90 22.29
N VAL A 175 -8.83 -14.82 22.57
CA VAL A 175 -9.35 -13.47 22.38
C VAL A 175 -9.22 -13.13 20.90
N PRO A 176 -10.33 -13.08 20.12
CA PRO A 176 -10.25 -12.68 18.72
C PRO A 176 -9.61 -11.29 18.64
N VAL A 177 -8.63 -11.14 17.75
CA VAL A 177 -7.92 -9.86 17.55
C VAL A 177 -8.95 -8.78 17.20
N ARG A 178 -9.24 -7.92 18.18
CA ARG A 178 -10.18 -6.81 18.01
C ARG A 178 -9.50 -5.72 17.18
N LEU A 179 -9.68 -5.81 15.86
CA LEU A 179 -9.21 -4.79 14.94
C LEU A 179 -10.13 -3.57 14.99
N TYR A 180 -9.57 -2.43 15.40
CA TYR A 180 -10.29 -1.16 15.48
C TYR A 180 -9.97 -0.27 14.27
N VAL A 181 -11.00 0.27 13.62
CA VAL A 181 -10.88 1.33 12.61
C VAL A 181 -10.51 2.62 13.31
N LEU A 182 -9.32 3.17 13.04
CA LEU A 182 -8.82 4.41 13.62
C LEU A 182 -8.85 4.46 15.17
N GLY A 183 -8.83 3.29 15.83
CA GLY A 183 -8.82 3.15 17.29
C GLY A 183 -10.22 2.96 17.93
N GLY A 184 -10.23 2.58 19.21
CA GLY A 184 -11.45 2.16 19.92
C GLY A 184 -12.53 3.24 20.07
N LEU A 185 -12.15 4.51 20.14
CA LEU A 185 -13.11 5.63 20.23
C LEU A 185 -13.87 5.86 18.92
N VAL A 186 -13.19 5.71 17.77
CA VAL A 186 -13.81 5.90 16.46
C VAL A 186 -14.68 4.69 16.14
N GLN A 187 -14.17 3.48 16.40
CA GLN A 187 -14.93 2.24 16.28
C GLN A 187 -16.23 2.27 17.11
N SER A 188 -16.15 2.60 18.40
CA SER A 188 -17.33 2.62 19.27
C SER A 188 -18.39 3.64 18.85
N LYS A 189 -18.00 4.75 18.23
CA LYS A 189 -18.94 5.68 17.60
C LYS A 189 -19.54 5.13 16.31
N LEU A 190 -18.74 4.46 15.48
CA LEU A 190 -19.20 3.86 14.23
C LEU A 190 -20.20 2.71 14.48
N GLU A 191 -19.97 1.91 15.51
CA GLU A 191 -20.85 0.81 15.93
C GLU A 191 -22.26 1.27 16.37
N GLN A 192 -22.45 2.55 16.66
CA GLN A 192 -23.78 3.12 16.95
C GLN A 192 -24.65 3.26 15.69
N HIS A 193 -24.07 3.15 14.50
CA HIS A 193 -24.79 3.31 13.25
C HIS A 193 -25.10 1.96 12.59
N ASP A 194 -26.37 1.77 12.20
CA ASP A 194 -26.85 0.53 11.58
C ASP A 194 -26.13 0.18 10.27
N TRP A 195 -25.81 1.19 9.44
CA TRP A 195 -25.08 0.99 8.19
C TRP A 195 -23.68 0.41 8.42
N PHE A 196 -23.00 0.80 9.50
CA PHE A 196 -21.66 0.30 9.82
C PHE A 196 -21.73 -1.13 10.35
N ASN A 197 -22.76 -1.43 11.14
CA ASN A 197 -23.04 -2.78 11.61
C ASN A 197 -23.39 -3.72 10.45
N GLU A 198 -24.16 -3.26 9.47
CA GLU A 198 -24.48 -4.01 8.25
C GLU A 198 -23.23 -4.25 7.39
N PHE A 199 -22.42 -3.22 7.19
CA PHE A 199 -21.15 -3.29 6.47
C PHE A 199 -20.14 -4.24 7.13
N SER A 200 -20.04 -4.20 8.46
CA SER A 200 -19.16 -5.08 9.25
C SER A 200 -19.62 -6.54 9.20
N LYS A 201 -20.93 -6.79 9.31
CA LYS A 201 -21.54 -8.13 9.24
C LYS A 201 -21.59 -8.70 7.83
N GLY A 202 -21.39 -7.85 6.82
CA GLY A 202 -21.33 -8.24 5.43
C GLY A 202 -22.65 -8.74 4.85
N LYS A 203 -23.79 -8.31 5.41
CA LYS A 203 -25.10 -8.57 4.79
C LYS A 203 -25.14 -7.89 3.42
N LEU A 204 -25.56 -8.65 2.41
CA LEU A 204 -25.94 -8.11 1.11
C LEU A 204 -27.00 -7.02 1.34
N LEU A 205 -26.70 -5.79 0.95
CA LEU A 205 -27.70 -4.72 0.86
C LEU A 205 -28.80 -5.24 -0.06
N THR A 206 -29.91 -5.66 0.54
CA THR A 206 -31.09 -6.10 -0.19
C THR A 206 -31.80 -4.81 -0.59
N ILE A 207 -31.57 -4.37 -1.83
CA ILE A 207 -32.32 -3.30 -2.47
C ILE A 207 -33.70 -3.85 -2.86
#